data_AF-X1PXL9-F1
#
_entry.id   AF-X1PXL9-F1
#
_cell.length_a   1.000
_cell.length_b   1.000
_cell.length_c   1.000
_cell.angle_alpha   90.00
_cell.angle_beta   90.00
_cell.angle_gamma   90.00
#
_symmetry.space_group_name_H-M   'P 1'
#
loop_
_entity.id
_entity.type
_entity.pdbx_description
1 polymer ?
#
loop_
_entity_poly.entity_id
_entity_poly.type
_entity_poly.pdbx_seq_one_letter_code
_entity_poly.pdbx_strand_id
1 'polypeptide(L)'
;AMRFGDRVGKGIRTSPRDALVADSVSAEERGKGFGLHRAMDTTGAVLGLAIAAIIIYLVQGGELALSLETYQWLVLVGVVPAVLAVLVLLFFVRERRKPSSSDIGSQVGFKGVGGFDTRFKLFLAVMAVFT
;
A
#
# COMPACT_ATOMS: atom_id res chain seq x y z
N ALA A 1 -11.58 -16.42 3.42
CA ALA A 1 -11.61 -15.26 4.32
C ALA A 1 -10.31 -14.45 4.29
N MET A 2 -9.13 -15.05 4.58
CA MET A 2 -7.84 -14.32 4.61
C MET A 2 -7.53 -13.51 3.33
N ARG A 3 -7.61 -14.14 2.14
CA ARG A 3 -7.34 -13.42 0.87
C ARG A 3 -8.27 -12.23 0.64
N PHE A 4 -9.54 -12.35 1.04
CA PHE A 4 -10.50 -11.24 0.94
C PHE A 4 -10.12 -10.11 1.90
N GLY A 5 -9.72 -10.43 3.14
CA GLY A 5 -9.19 -9.47 4.11
C GLY A 5 -7.95 -8.76 3.60
N ASP A 6 -7.01 -9.47 2.97
CA ASP A 6 -5.80 -8.88 2.36
C ASP A 6 -6.17 -7.89 1.26
N ARG A 7 -7.20 -8.18 0.46
CA ARG A 7 -7.65 -7.28 -0.61
C ARG A 7 -8.35 -6.04 -0.08
N VAL A 8 -9.24 -6.21 0.90
CA VAL A 8 -9.90 -5.08 1.58
C VAL A 8 -8.84 -4.18 2.22
N GLY A 9 -7.87 -4.78 2.93
CA GLY A 9 -6.76 -4.04 3.55
C GLY A 9 -5.90 -3.30 2.53
N LYS A 10 -5.58 -3.92 1.38
CA LYS A 10 -4.90 -3.23 0.28
C LYS A 10 -5.72 -2.04 -0.22
N GLY A 11 -7.01 -2.23 -0.51
CA GLY A 11 -7.89 -1.17 -1.01
C GLY A 11 -7.98 0.05 -0.08
N ILE A 12 -8.11 -0.20 1.23
CA ILE A 12 -8.17 0.86 2.25
C ILE A 12 -6.89 1.71 2.28
N ARG A 13 -5.73 1.12 1.96
CA ARG A 13 -4.44 1.82 2.01
C ARG A 13 -4.04 2.43 0.66
N THR A 14 -4.23 1.69 -0.43
CA THR A 14 -3.74 2.10 -1.76
C THR A 14 -4.57 3.22 -2.36
N SER A 15 -5.90 3.16 -2.24
CA SER A 15 -6.76 4.18 -2.85
C SER A 15 -6.56 5.57 -2.25
N PRO A 16 -6.51 5.76 -0.91
CA PRO A 16 -6.22 7.08 -0.34
C PRO A 16 -4.80 7.56 -0.64
N ARG A 17 -3.81 6.66 -0.59
CA ARG A 17 -2.41 6.99 -0.95
C ARG A 17 -2.31 7.53 -2.37
N ASP A 18 -2.92 6.85 -3.33
CA ASP A 18 -2.85 7.24 -4.74
C ASP A 18 -3.63 8.55 -4.99
N ALA A 19 -4.73 8.78 -4.26
CA ALA A 19 -5.44 10.05 -4.27
C ALA A 19 -4.59 11.20 -3.72
N LEU A 20 -3.87 10.99 -2.60
CA LEU A 20 -2.96 11.98 -2.04
C LEU A 20 -1.83 12.35 -3.02
N VAL A 21 -1.27 11.38 -3.75
CA VAL A 21 -0.27 11.65 -4.80
C VAL A 21 -0.88 12.46 -5.94
N ALA A 22 -2.06 12.07 -6.43
CA ALA A 22 -2.74 12.76 -7.52
C ALA A 22 -3.15 14.21 -7.16
N ASP A 23 -3.51 14.45 -5.90
CA ASP A 23 -3.88 15.77 -5.38
C ASP A 23 -2.68 16.65 -5.03
N SER A 24 -1.47 16.08 -4.98
CA SER A 24 -0.22 16.80 -4.69
C SER A 24 0.54 17.29 -5.92
N VAL A 25 0.12 16.90 -7.14
CA VAL A 25 0.79 17.23 -8.40
C VAL A 25 -0.18 17.84 -9.41
N SER A 26 0.33 18.69 -10.31
CA SER A 26 -0.45 19.21 -11.45
C SER A 26 -0.87 18.09 -12.40
N ALA A 27 -1.91 18.31 -13.21
CA ALA A 27 -2.43 17.28 -14.11
C ALA A 27 -1.38 16.83 -15.14
N GLU A 28 -0.56 17.77 -15.60
CA GLU A 28 0.52 17.59 -16.57
C GLU A 28 1.70 16.79 -15.99
N GLU A 29 1.89 16.83 -14.67
CA GLU A 29 3.00 16.20 -13.97
C GLU A 29 2.64 14.88 -13.27
N ARG A 30 1.38 14.44 -13.33
CA ARG A 30 0.91 13.19 -12.71
C ARG A 30 1.77 11.98 -13.05
N GLY A 31 2.18 11.84 -14.31
CA GLY A 31 3.05 10.75 -14.74
C GLY A 31 4.39 10.74 -13.99
N LYS A 32 5.00 11.92 -13.77
CA LYS A 32 6.24 12.06 -12.98
C LYS A 32 6.00 11.80 -11.50
N GLY A 33 4.90 12.31 -10.95
CA GLY A 33 4.52 12.10 -9.55
C GLY A 33 4.33 10.62 -9.21
N PHE A 34 3.52 9.91 -9.99
CA PHE A 34 3.34 8.46 -9.82
C PHE A 34 4.61 7.67 -10.14
N GLY A 35 5.41 8.10 -11.12
CA GLY A 35 6.68 7.48 -11.47
C GLY A 35 7.69 7.54 -10.32
N LEU A 36 7.86 8.71 -9.70
CA LEU A 36 8.73 8.90 -8.54
C LEU A 36 8.25 8.05 -7.35
N HIS A 37 6.96 8.09 -7.06
CA HIS A 37 6.36 7.30 -5.99
C HIS A 37 6.54 5.79 -6.18
N ARG A 38 6.37 5.29 -7.40
CA ARG A 38 6.64 3.89 -7.73
C ARG A 38 8.12 3.56 -7.62
N ALA A 39 9.01 4.46 -8.04
CA ALA A 39 10.45 4.26 -7.88
C ALA A 39 10.85 4.18 -6.40
N MET A 40 10.24 5.00 -5.54
CA MET A 40 10.45 4.94 -4.09
C MET A 40 9.93 3.62 -3.49
N ASP A 41 8.76 3.16 -3.93
CA ASP A 41 8.17 1.87 -3.51
C ASP A 41 9.09 0.69 -3.86
N THR A 42 9.58 0.63 -5.10
CA THR A 42 10.51 -0.41 -5.56
C THR A 42 11.86 -0.32 -4.85
N THR A 43 12.42 0.89 -4.73
CA THR A 43 13.69 1.10 -4.02
C THR A 43 13.58 0.67 -2.56
N GLY A 44 12.47 1.01 -1.89
CA GLY A 44 12.19 0.57 -0.52
C GLY A 44 12.12 -0.96 -0.40
N ALA A 45 11.48 -1.64 -1.34
CA ALA A 45 11.42 -3.10 -1.37
C ALA A 45 12.80 -3.74 -1.55
N VAL A 46 13.62 -3.21 -2.47
CA VAL A 46 15.00 -3.68 -2.70
C VAL A 46 15.87 -3.46 -1.47
N LEU A 47 15.81 -2.26 -0.87
CA LEU A 47 16.56 -1.94 0.35
C LEU A 47 16.11 -2.81 1.52
N GLY A 48 14.81 -3.03 1.69
CA GLY A 48 14.28 -3.91 2.74
C GLY A 48 14.78 -5.34 2.60
N LEU A 49 14.81 -5.88 1.37
CA LEU A 49 15.35 -7.21 1.10
C LEU A 49 16.86 -7.27 1.38
N ALA A 50 17.61 -6.24 0.97
CA ALA A 50 19.05 -6.16 1.22
C ALA A 50 19.36 -6.09 2.73
N ILE A 51 18.63 -5.27 3.48
CA ILE A 51 18.77 -5.17 4.94
C ILE A 51 18.45 -6.51 5.60
N ALA A 52 17.36 -7.17 5.19
CA ALA A 52 17.02 -8.49 5.72
C ALA A 52 18.12 -9.53 5.44
N ALA A 53 18.67 -9.54 4.23
CA ALA A 53 19.79 -10.42 3.86
C ALA A 53 21.05 -10.14 4.70
N ILE A 54 21.37 -8.87 4.96
CA ILE A 54 22.50 -8.48 5.82
C ILE A 54 22.27 -8.95 7.26
N ILE A 55 21.06 -8.75 7.83
CA ILE A 55 20.73 -9.20 9.19
C ILE A 55 20.89 -10.72 9.29
N ILE A 56 20.33 -11.46 8.34
CA ILE A 56 20.46 -12.92 8.26
C ILE A 56 21.93 -13.33 8.21
N TYR A 57 22.72 -12.72 7.32
CA TYR A 57 24.14 -13.03 7.17
C TYR A 57 24.93 -12.79 8.47
N LEU A 58 24.70 -11.65 9.14
CA LEU A 58 25.44 -11.27 10.35
C LEU A 58 25.03 -12.08 11.59
N VAL A 59 23.74 -12.38 11.75
CA VAL A 59 23.23 -13.04 12.96
C VAL A 59 23.29 -14.57 12.85
N GLN A 60 23.10 -15.12 11.65
CA GLN A 60 22.94 -16.56 11.46
C GLN A 60 24.23 -17.27 11.05
N GLY A 61 25.26 -16.53 10.63
CA GLY A 61 26.61 -17.08 10.40
C GLY A 61 26.71 -18.20 9.35
N GLY A 62 25.68 -18.42 8.53
CA GLY A 62 25.64 -19.45 7.48
C GLY A 62 24.81 -20.70 7.80
N GLU A 63 24.14 -20.78 8.96
CA GLU A 63 23.21 -21.88 9.22
C GLU A 63 21.95 -21.78 8.35
N LEU A 64 21.43 -22.92 7.89
CA LEU A 64 20.25 -22.98 7.00
C LEU A 64 18.93 -22.71 7.75
N ALA A 65 18.91 -22.97 9.06
CA ALA A 65 17.70 -22.88 9.89
C ALA A 65 17.62 -21.50 10.58
N LEU A 66 16.57 -20.74 10.29
CA LEU A 66 16.33 -19.42 10.90
C LEU A 66 16.18 -19.57 12.41
N SER A 67 17.16 -19.06 13.17
CA SER A 67 17.08 -19.01 14.62
C SER A 67 16.03 -17.99 15.06
N LEU A 68 15.48 -18.19 16.26
CA LEU A 68 14.53 -17.25 16.87
C LEU A 68 15.13 -15.85 16.99
N GLU A 69 16.43 -15.75 17.27
CA GLU A 69 17.16 -14.50 17.39
C GLU A 69 17.19 -13.72 16.07
N THR A 70 17.50 -14.39 14.94
CA THR A 70 17.48 -13.74 13.62
C THR A 70 16.08 -13.20 13.29
N TYR A 71 15.03 -13.97 13.61
CA TYR A 71 13.65 -13.51 13.42
C TYR A 71 13.33 -12.28 14.27
N GLN A 72 13.72 -12.26 15.54
CA GLN A 72 13.54 -11.11 16.43
C GLN A 72 14.22 -9.86 15.88
N TRP A 73 15.45 -9.98 15.39
CA TRP A 73 16.16 -8.87 14.75
C TRP A 73 15.45 -8.35 13.50
N LEU A 74 14.97 -9.25 12.63
CA LEU A 74 14.20 -8.87 11.44
C LEU A 74 12.94 -8.09 11.82
N VAL A 75 12.20 -8.55 12.84
CA VAL A 75 10.98 -7.87 13.31
C VAL A 75 11.31 -6.52 13.95
N LEU A 76 12.28 -6.46 14.85
CA LEU A 76 12.66 -5.22 15.54
C LEU A 76 13.11 -4.14 14.54
N VAL A 77 14.00 -4.50 13.61
CA VAL A 77 14.47 -3.57 12.57
C VAL A 77 13.34 -3.19 11.62
N GLY A 78 12.47 -4.13 11.23
CA GLY A 78 11.35 -3.87 10.33
C GLY A 78 10.25 -2.98 10.94
N VAL A 79 10.05 -3.04 12.26
CA VAL A 79 9.07 -2.19 12.98
C VAL A 79 9.49 -0.72 12.94
N VAL A 80 10.78 -0.41 12.97
CA VAL A 80 11.28 0.98 12.96
C VAL A 80 10.75 1.79 11.77
N PRO A 81 11.00 1.43 10.49
CA PRO A 81 10.48 2.18 9.36
C PRO A 81 8.94 2.13 9.27
N ALA A 82 8.29 1.07 9.76
CA ALA A 82 6.83 0.99 9.80
C ALA A 82 6.23 2.03 10.75
N VAL A 83 6.79 2.15 11.96
CA VAL A 83 6.38 3.17 12.94
C VAL A 83 6.69 4.57 12.42
N LEU A 84 7.88 4.80 11.86
CA LEU A 84 8.23 6.08 11.26
C LEU A 84 7.25 6.49 10.15
N ALA A 85 6.86 5.56 9.28
CA ALA A 85 5.86 5.82 8.24
C ALA A 85 4.51 6.25 8.83
N VAL A 86 4.06 5.62 9.92
CA VAL A 86 2.83 6.00 10.64
C VAL A 86 2.97 7.38 11.26
N LEU A 87 4.09 7.70 11.93
CA LEU A 87 4.32 9.01 12.51
C LEU A 87 4.35 10.11 11.44
N VAL A 88 5.01 9.87 10.31
CA VAL A 88 4.99 10.80 9.17
C VAL A 88 3.57 11.02 8.68
N LEU A 89 2.78 9.96 8.53
CA LEU A 89 1.39 10.09 8.10
C LEU A 89 0.53 10.87 9.11
N LEU A 90 0.70 10.62 10.41
CA LEU A 90 -0.08 11.29 11.45
C LEU A 90 0.26 12.77 11.62
N PHE A 91 1.55 13.14 11.53
CA PHE A 91 2.00 14.49 11.85
C PHE A 91 2.25 15.38 10.62
N PHE A 92 2.61 14.81 9.48
CA PHE A 92 3.04 15.58 8.30
C PHE A 92 2.05 15.54 7.14
N VAL A 93 1.27 14.46 6.99
CA VAL A 93 0.29 14.39 5.90
C VAL A 93 -0.93 15.22 6.27
N ARG A 94 -1.21 16.24 5.45
CA ARG A 94 -2.40 17.09 5.58
C ARG A 94 -3.38 16.77 4.46
N GLU A 95 -4.58 16.35 4.84
CA GLU A 95 -5.69 16.18 3.91
C GLU A 95 -6.05 17.55 3.31
N ARG A 96 -5.95 17.70 1.99
CA ARG A 96 -6.46 18.88 1.29
C ARG A 96 -7.98 18.76 1.23
N ARG A 97 -8.69 19.46 2.13
CA ARG A 97 -10.15 19.63 2.00
C ARG A 97 -10.44 20.39 0.71
N LYS A 98 -10.83 19.70 -0.36
CA LYS A 98 -11.53 20.35 -1.49
C LYS A 98 -12.84 20.93 -0.98
N PRO A 99 -13.28 22.11 -1.46
CA PRO A 99 -14.61 22.61 -1.13
C PRO A 99 -15.64 21.54 -1.51
N SER A 100 -16.55 21.29 -0.59
CA SER A 100 -17.50 20.19 -0.61
C SER A 100 -18.20 20.07 -1.98
N SER A 101 -17.86 19.04 -2.73
CA SER A 101 -18.86 18.37 -3.55
C SER A 101 -19.76 17.57 -2.60
N SER A 102 -20.64 18.31 -1.91
CA SER A 102 -21.67 17.81 -0.99
C SER A 102 -22.72 16.90 -1.64
N ASP A 103 -22.48 16.39 -2.86
CA ASP A 103 -23.42 15.56 -3.62
C ASP A 103 -22.88 14.17 -4.01
N ILE A 104 -21.60 13.86 -3.77
CA ILE A 104 -21.05 12.51 -4.09
C ILE A 104 -21.20 11.55 -2.89
N GLY A 105 -21.37 12.08 -1.68
CA GLY A 105 -21.44 11.32 -0.43
C GLY A 105 -22.71 10.49 -0.20
N SER A 106 -23.76 10.65 -1.01
CA SER A 106 -25.03 9.93 -0.83
C SER A 106 -25.26 8.80 -1.84
N GLN A 107 -24.39 8.61 -2.84
CA GLN A 107 -24.58 7.59 -3.88
C GLN A 107 -23.61 6.39 -3.80
N VAL A 108 -22.59 6.43 -2.95
CA VAL A 108 -21.77 5.24 -2.64
C VAL A 108 -22.44 4.41 -1.54
N GLY A 109 -23.75 4.17 -1.69
CA GLY A 109 -24.41 3.06 -1.03
C GLY A 109 -24.24 1.81 -1.89
N PHE A 110 -24.23 0.63 -1.26
CA PHE A 110 -24.27 -0.68 -1.93
C PHE A 110 -25.41 -0.85 -2.97
N LYS A 111 -26.29 0.15 -3.13
CA LYS A 111 -27.32 0.24 -4.18
C LYS A 111 -26.78 0.42 -5.61
N GLY A 112 -25.49 0.70 -5.80
CA GLY A 112 -24.89 0.90 -7.13
C GLY A 112 -24.39 -0.34 -7.88
N VAL A 113 -24.50 -1.55 -7.33
CA VAL A 113 -23.99 -2.78 -8.00
C VAL A 113 -24.85 -3.19 -9.20
N GLY A 114 -26.05 -2.61 -9.35
CA GLY A 114 -27.00 -2.90 -10.42
C GLY A 114 -26.61 -2.37 -11.81
N GLY A 115 -25.75 -1.35 -11.91
CA GLY A 115 -25.45 -0.64 -13.18
C GLY A 115 -24.28 -1.17 -13.99
N PHE A 116 -23.54 -2.16 -13.48
CA PHE A 116 -22.36 -2.66 -14.18
C PHE A 116 -22.72 -3.70 -15.25
N ASP A 117 -22.19 -3.50 -16.46
CA ASP A 117 -22.27 -4.44 -17.57
C ASP A 117 -21.74 -5.83 -17.17
N THR A 118 -22.30 -6.88 -17.77
CA THR A 118 -21.94 -8.28 -17.51
C THR A 118 -20.45 -8.54 -17.76
N ARG A 119 -19.82 -7.83 -18.72
CA ARG A 119 -18.37 -7.96 -18.95
C ARG A 119 -17.56 -7.38 -17.79
N PHE A 120 -18.02 -6.27 -17.20
CA PHE A 120 -17.38 -5.72 -16.01
C PHE A 120 -17.55 -6.63 -14.80
N LYS A 121 -18.74 -7.22 -14.61
CA LYS A 121 -18.98 -8.22 -13.55
C LYS A 121 -18.09 -9.45 -13.74
N LEU A 122 -17.95 -9.93 -14.98
CA LEU A 122 -17.05 -11.04 -15.33
C LEU A 122 -15.59 -10.67 -15.07
N PHE A 123 -15.16 -9.48 -15.48
CA PHE A 123 -13.82 -8.97 -15.20
C PHE A 123 -13.55 -8.88 -13.68
N LEU A 124 -14.50 -8.35 -12.91
CA LEU A 124 -14.40 -8.26 -11.46
C LEU A 124 -14.32 -9.65 -10.83
N ALA A 125 -15.10 -10.62 -11.31
CA ALA A 125 -15.06 -12.00 -10.85
C ALA A 125 -13.70 -12.65 -11.15
N VAL A 126 -13.18 -12.49 -12.37
CA VAL A 126 -11.84 -12.99 -12.74
C VAL A 126 -10.77 -12.32 -11.87
N MET A 127 -10.76 -11.01 -11.75
CA MET A 127 -9.81 -10.28 -10.90
C MET A 127 -9.91 -10.72 -9.43
N ALA A 128 -11.13 -10.97 -8.94
CA ALA A 128 -11.36 -11.46 -7.58
C ALA A 128 -10.95 -12.91 -7.35
N VAL A 129 -10.72 -13.72 -8.39
CA VAL A 129 -10.22 -15.09 -8.26
C VAL A 129 -8.70 -15.14 -8.46
N PHE A 130 -8.17 -14.35 -9.40
CA PHE A 130 -6.79 -14.45 -9.87
C PHE A 130 -5.78 -13.47 -9.23
N THR A 131 -6.21 -12.48 -8.42
CA THR A 131 -5.32 -11.50 -7.74
C THR A 131 -5.15 -11.76 -6.25
#